data_AF-A0A261VM31-F1
#
_entry.id   AF-A0A261VM31-F1
#
_cell.length_a   1.000
_cell.length_b   1.000
_cell.length_c   1.000
_cell.angle_alpha   90.00
_cell.angle_beta   90.00
_cell.angle_gamma   90.00
#
_symmetry.space_group_name_H-M   'P 1'
#
loop_
_entity.id
_entity.type
_entity.pdbx_description
1 polymer ?
#
loop_
_entity_poly.entity_id
_entity_poly.type
_entity_poly.pdbx_seq_one_letter_code
_entity_poly.pdbx_strand_id
1 'polypeptide(L)'
;MDTPCIYSASNDVYQIWNALSFDFGYTLTMGMYDNAVRSFLLTTKQQNYESLRKILVERYGPPTNSSQQTVQSVGGGKFRSEAASWRGKAVTIELTERAGQVDESAMMIYHNRTQATYSKGKADKASKAASQM
;
A
#
# COMPACT_ATOMS: atom_id res chain seq x y z
N MET A 1 4.68 -16.69 18.04
CA MET A 1 3.88 -15.76 17.21
C MET A 1 2.46 -15.87 17.70
N ASP A 2 1.89 -14.76 18.14
CA ASP A 2 0.47 -14.72 18.50
C ASP A 2 -0.38 -14.93 17.24
N THR A 3 -1.56 -15.54 17.39
CA THR A 3 -2.48 -15.78 16.27
C THR A 3 -2.90 -14.43 15.65
N PRO A 4 -2.83 -14.26 14.32
CA PRO A 4 -3.29 -13.04 13.67
C PRO A 4 -4.79 -12.82 13.92
N CYS A 5 -5.16 -11.60 14.30
CA CYS A 5 -6.55 -11.21 14.54
C CYS A 5 -7.04 -10.30 13.41
N ILE A 6 -8.24 -10.56 12.88
CA ILE A 6 -8.85 -9.78 11.80
C ILE A 6 -10.07 -9.04 12.34
N TYR A 7 -10.10 -7.73 12.20
CA TYR A 7 -11.19 -6.86 12.62
C TYR A 7 -11.74 -6.07 11.43
N SER A 8 -13.07 -6.00 11.28
CA SER A 8 -13.69 -5.19 10.22
C SER A 8 -13.66 -3.71 10.59
N ALA A 9 -12.95 -2.91 9.79
CA ALA A 9 -12.94 -1.45 9.91
C ALA A 9 -14.09 -0.80 9.12
N SER A 10 -14.49 -1.44 8.01
CA SER A 10 -15.69 -1.11 7.21
C SER A 10 -16.06 -2.31 6.33
N ASN A 11 -17.13 -2.21 5.53
CA ASN A 11 -17.67 -3.32 4.71
C ASN A 11 -16.61 -4.08 3.89
N ASP A 12 -15.61 -3.37 3.33
CA ASP A 12 -14.59 -3.96 2.46
C ASP A 12 -13.15 -3.74 2.96
N VAL A 13 -12.99 -3.33 4.22
CA VAL A 13 -11.67 -3.01 4.80
C VAL A 13 -11.54 -3.62 6.17
N TYR A 14 -10.46 -4.37 6.37
CA TYR A 14 -10.19 -5.11 7.60
C TYR A 14 -8.82 -4.73 8.14
N GLN A 15 -8.69 -4.47 9.43
CA GLN A 15 -7.39 -4.37 10.09
C GLN A 15 -6.93 -5.76 10.53
N ILE A 16 -5.63 -6.01 10.38
CA ILE A 16 -5.00 -7.26 10.79
C ILE A 16 -3.95 -6.95 11.84
N TRP A 17 -4.12 -7.54 13.03
CA TRP A 17 -3.21 -7.37 14.15
C TRP A 17 -2.36 -8.62 14.33
N ASN A 18 -1.15 -8.47 14.87
CA ASN A 18 -0.21 -9.56 15.16
C ASN A 18 0.16 -10.42 13.93
N ALA A 19 0.09 -9.86 12.72
CA ALA A 19 0.34 -10.60 11.47
C ALA A 19 1.81 -10.87 11.20
N LEU A 20 2.66 -9.88 11.49
CA LEU A 20 4.09 -9.85 11.16
C LEU A 20 4.88 -9.39 12.39
N SER A 21 6.05 -9.99 12.58
CA SER A 21 6.99 -9.59 13.62
C SER A 21 8.07 -8.69 13.00
N PHE A 22 7.95 -7.38 13.22
CA PHE A 22 8.99 -6.41 12.94
C PHE A 22 9.50 -5.81 14.24
N ASP A 23 10.72 -5.27 14.22
CA ASP A 23 11.30 -4.49 15.31
C ASP A 23 10.77 -3.05 15.37
N PHE A 24 9.77 -2.73 14.54
CA PHE A 24 9.08 -1.45 14.50
C PHE A 24 7.54 -1.62 14.44
N GLY A 25 6.82 -0.60 14.91
CA GLY A 25 5.36 -0.55 14.84
C GLY A 25 4.83 -0.29 13.43
N TYR A 26 3.69 -0.89 13.08
CA TYR A 26 3.01 -0.71 11.81
C TYR A 26 1.50 -0.91 11.97
N THR A 27 0.73 -0.46 10.99
CA THR A 27 -0.68 -0.85 10.79
C THR A 27 -0.77 -1.70 9.54
N LEU A 28 -1.52 -2.80 9.58
CA LEU A 28 -1.80 -3.63 8.42
C LEU A 28 -3.29 -3.66 8.14
N THR A 29 -3.67 -3.34 6.91
CA THR A 29 -5.04 -3.29 6.45
C THR A 29 -5.21 -4.17 5.22
N MET A 30 -6.27 -4.97 5.19
CA MET A 30 -6.68 -5.77 4.03
C MET A 30 -7.91 -5.14 3.38
N GLY A 31 -7.82 -4.89 2.09
CA GLY A 31 -8.93 -4.45 1.26
C GLY A 31 -9.53 -5.63 0.50
N MET A 32 -10.85 -5.75 0.56
CA MET A 32 -11.64 -6.70 -0.21
C MET A 32 -12.28 -6.02 -1.42
N TYR A 33 -12.57 -6.80 -2.45
CA TYR A 33 -13.42 -6.39 -3.57
C TYR A 33 -14.07 -7.62 -4.18
N ASP A 34 -15.39 -7.59 -4.35
CA ASP A 34 -16.15 -8.69 -4.95
C ASP A 34 -15.86 -10.06 -4.29
N ASN A 35 -15.94 -10.08 -2.95
CA ASN A 35 -15.64 -11.25 -2.11
C ASN A 35 -14.22 -11.82 -2.24
N ALA A 36 -13.28 -11.09 -2.85
CA ALA A 36 -11.89 -11.48 -2.98
C ALA A 36 -10.94 -10.49 -2.30
N VAL A 37 -9.80 -10.98 -1.80
CA VAL A 37 -8.72 -10.10 -1.32
C VAL A 37 -8.18 -9.32 -2.51
N ARG A 38 -8.24 -8.00 -2.40
CA ARG A 38 -7.70 -7.08 -3.41
C ARG A 38 -6.26 -6.69 -3.06
N SER A 39 -6.06 -6.25 -1.83
CA SER A 39 -4.81 -5.61 -1.41
C SER A 39 -4.54 -5.77 0.08
N PHE A 40 -3.26 -5.82 0.45
CA PHE A 40 -2.78 -5.52 1.79
C PHE A 40 -2.04 -4.19 1.75
N LEU A 41 -2.32 -3.31 2.69
CA LEU A 41 -1.65 -2.03 2.89
C LEU A 41 -1.03 -2.04 4.29
N LEU A 42 0.28 -1.98 4.35
CA LEU A 42 1.04 -1.72 5.56
C LEU A 42 1.44 -0.26 5.59
N THR A 43 1.14 0.45 6.68
CA THR A 43 1.65 1.80 6.93
C THR A 43 2.52 1.82 8.18
N THR A 44 3.56 2.65 8.17
CA THR A 44 4.50 2.81 9.28
C THR A 44 5.15 4.19 9.22
N LYS A 45 5.95 4.55 10.25
CA LYS A 45 6.71 5.80 10.24
C LYS A 45 7.77 5.79 9.13
N GLN A 46 8.02 6.95 8.54
CA GLN A 46 8.95 7.05 7.41
C GLN A 46 10.38 6.58 7.73
N GLN A 47 10.84 6.74 8.97
CA GLN A 47 12.15 6.22 9.41
C GLN A 47 12.32 4.70 9.22
N ASN A 48 11.21 3.95 9.08
CA ASN A 48 11.22 2.50 8.88
C ASN A 48 11.24 2.09 7.39
N TYR A 49 11.24 3.05 6.45
CA TYR A 49 11.24 2.80 5.01
C TYR A 49 12.40 1.89 4.59
N GLU A 50 13.62 2.21 5.00
CA GLU A 50 14.81 1.45 4.60
C GLU A 50 14.79 0.02 5.18
N SER A 51 14.24 -0.17 6.38
CA SER A 51 14.04 -1.50 6.96
C SER A 51 13.08 -2.34 6.12
N LEU A 52 11.93 -1.77 5.71
CA LEU A 52 11.00 -2.46 4.80
C LEU A 52 11.63 -2.75 3.44
N ARG A 53 12.34 -1.77 2.86
CA ARG A 53 13.02 -1.91 1.57
C ARG A 53 14.06 -3.03 1.62
N LYS A 54 14.86 -3.08 2.69
CA LYS A 54 15.86 -4.14 2.91
C LYS A 54 15.20 -5.51 2.97
N ILE A 55 14.13 -5.68 3.74
CA ILE A 55 13.38 -6.95 3.83
C ILE A 55 12.87 -7.38 2.44
N LEU A 56 12.30 -6.47 1.65
CA LEU A 56 11.82 -6.76 0.31
C LEU A 56 12.96 -7.13 -0.65
N VAL A 57 14.09 -6.44 -0.57
CA VAL A 57 15.28 -6.74 -1.39
C VAL A 57 15.87 -8.10 -1.04
N GLU A 58 16.00 -8.41 0.25
CA GLU A 58 16.50 -9.71 0.72
C GLU A 58 15.61 -10.86 0.25
N ARG A 59 14.28 -10.66 0.22
CA ARG A 59 13.32 -11.71 -0.11
C ARG A 59 13.00 -11.85 -1.60
N TYR A 60 12.99 -10.74 -2.33
CA TYR A 60 12.50 -10.68 -3.73
C TYR A 60 13.54 -10.16 -4.72
N GLY A 61 14.75 -9.81 -4.27
CA GLY A 61 15.78 -9.19 -5.10
C GLY A 61 15.55 -7.68 -5.30
N PRO A 62 16.35 -7.02 -6.16
CA PRO A 62 16.21 -5.59 -6.41
C PRO A 62 14.81 -5.25 -6.99
N PRO A 63 14.28 -4.04 -6.72
CA PRO A 63 12.99 -3.64 -7.26
C PRO A 63 13.04 -3.59 -8.80
N THR A 64 11.93 -3.97 -9.44
CA THR A 64 11.76 -3.91 -10.90
C THR A 64 11.75 -2.46 -11.39
N ASN A 65 11.21 -1.54 -10.59
CA ASN A 65 11.31 -0.10 -10.85
C ASN A 65 11.58 0.64 -9.53
N SER A 66 12.38 1.70 -9.59
CA SER A 66 12.53 2.68 -8.52
C SER A 66 12.51 4.08 -9.12
N SER A 67 11.96 5.04 -8.40
CA SER A 67 11.92 6.45 -8.80
C SER A 67 12.07 7.36 -7.58
N GLN A 68 12.77 8.46 -7.78
CA GLN A 68 12.79 9.56 -6.82
C GLN A 68 11.75 10.60 -7.22
N GLN A 69 11.07 11.13 -6.22
CA GLN A 69 9.97 12.06 -6.33
C GLN A 69 10.16 13.18 -5.32
N THR A 70 9.57 14.35 -5.59
CA THR A 70 9.44 15.40 -4.59
C THR A 70 7.97 15.49 -4.21
N VAL A 71 7.68 15.28 -2.92
CA VAL A 71 6.33 15.49 -2.37
C VAL A 71 6.28 16.85 -1.68
N GLN A 72 5.14 17.52 -1.80
CA GLN A 72 4.90 18.81 -1.18
C GLN A 72 3.82 18.67 -0.12
N SER A 73 4.14 19.08 1.11
CA SER A 73 3.15 19.19 2.20
C SER A 73 2.16 20.32 1.92
N VAL A 74 1.00 20.28 2.59
CA VAL A 74 -0.01 21.35 2.51
C VAL A 74 0.58 22.72 2.86
N GLY A 75 1.52 22.77 3.81
CA GLY A 75 2.25 23.99 4.18
C GLY A 75 3.33 24.45 3.19
N GLY A 76 3.48 23.80 2.04
CA GLY A 76 4.43 24.19 0.99
C GLY A 76 5.85 23.61 1.13
N GLY A 77 6.16 22.92 2.23
CA GLY A 77 7.44 22.23 2.42
C GLY A 77 7.62 21.11 1.40
N LYS A 78 8.80 21.04 0.77
CA LYS A 78 9.17 20.04 -0.25
C LYS A 78 10.11 19.00 0.35
N PHE A 79 9.79 17.73 0.12
CA PHE A 79 10.54 16.60 0.66
C PHE A 79 10.86 15.62 -0.46
N ARG A 80 12.07 15.08 -0.44
CA ARG A 80 12.40 13.92 -1.29
C ARG A 80 11.62 12.70 -0.80
N SER A 81 11.12 11.92 -1.74
CA SER A 81 10.50 10.62 -1.51
C SER A 81 11.03 9.64 -2.55
N GLU A 82 11.25 8.39 -2.17
CA GLU A 82 11.44 7.28 -3.09
C GLU A 82 10.15 6.46 -3.22
N ALA A 83 9.94 5.91 -4.41
CA ALA A 83 8.97 4.85 -4.66
C ALA A 83 9.66 3.69 -5.38
N ALA A 84 9.45 2.47 -4.89
CA ALA A 84 9.99 1.23 -5.44
C ALA A 84 8.87 0.22 -5.70
N SER A 85 9.01 -0.64 -6.70
CA SER A 85 8.04 -1.69 -6.99
C SER A 85 8.67 -3.00 -7.44
N TRP A 86 8.07 -4.10 -7.03
CA TRP A 86 8.36 -5.46 -7.49
C TRP A 86 7.14 -5.97 -8.24
N ARG A 87 7.26 -6.13 -9.57
CA ARG A 87 6.15 -6.52 -10.43
C ARG A 87 6.29 -7.99 -10.83
N GLY A 88 5.43 -8.83 -10.26
CA GLY A 88 5.26 -10.21 -10.69
C GLY A 88 4.08 -10.36 -11.65
N LYS A 89 3.90 -11.58 -12.17
CA LYS A 89 2.79 -11.91 -13.08
C LYS A 89 1.42 -11.70 -12.44
N ALA A 90 1.25 -12.15 -11.20
CA ALA A 90 -0.03 -12.13 -10.49
C ALA A 90 -0.13 -11.03 -9.41
N VAL A 91 1.00 -10.68 -8.79
CA VAL A 91 1.06 -9.77 -7.64
C VAL A 91 2.06 -8.67 -7.92
N THR A 92 1.74 -7.47 -7.46
CA THR A 92 2.68 -6.34 -7.40
C THR A 92 2.84 -5.91 -5.95
N ILE A 93 4.07 -5.57 -5.58
CA ILE A 93 4.42 -4.91 -4.33
C ILE A 93 4.88 -3.49 -4.69
N GLU A 94 4.30 -2.50 -4.04
CA GLU A 94 4.71 -1.10 -4.12
C GLU A 94 5.14 -0.63 -2.73
N LEU A 95 6.28 0.04 -2.65
CA LEU A 95 6.79 0.66 -1.45
C LEU A 95 6.98 2.15 -1.74
N THR A 96 6.44 3.01 -0.88
CA THR A 96 6.53 4.47 -1.00
C THR A 96 7.02 5.06 0.31
N GLU A 97 8.07 5.86 0.24
CA GLU A 97 8.72 6.47 1.41
C GLU A 97 7.80 7.47 2.12
N ARG A 98 7.08 8.30 1.35
CA ARG A 98 6.16 9.32 1.88
C ARG A 98 4.79 9.18 1.23
N ALA A 99 3.91 8.41 1.88
CA ALA A 99 2.59 8.05 1.37
C ALA A 99 1.49 8.72 2.22
N GLY A 100 0.67 9.57 1.60
CA GLY A 100 -0.43 10.28 2.28
C GLY A 100 0.02 11.41 3.20
N GLN A 101 0.99 11.15 4.08
CA GLN A 101 1.63 12.11 4.98
C GLN A 101 3.15 12.10 4.77
N VAL A 102 3.81 13.22 5.08
CA VAL A 102 5.26 13.36 4.85
C VAL A 102 6.08 12.44 5.75
N ASP A 103 5.55 12.03 6.89
CA ASP A 103 6.18 11.18 7.90
C ASP A 103 5.67 9.73 7.90
N GLU A 104 4.87 9.35 6.90
CA GLU A 104 4.32 8.00 6.75
C GLU A 104 4.91 7.29 5.53
N SER A 105 5.39 6.06 5.71
CA SER A 105 5.69 5.14 4.61
C SER A 105 4.58 4.12 4.44
N ALA A 106 4.37 3.68 3.20
CA ALA A 106 3.41 2.64 2.88
C ALA A 106 4.01 1.54 2.01
N MET A 107 3.66 0.30 2.32
CA MET A 107 3.85 -0.86 1.46
C MET A 107 2.48 -1.42 1.06
N MET A 108 2.19 -1.47 -0.23
CA MET A 108 0.97 -2.08 -0.75
C MET A 108 1.31 -3.34 -1.54
N ILE A 109 0.64 -4.43 -1.21
CA ILE A 109 0.69 -5.69 -1.97
C ILE A 109 -0.69 -5.91 -2.56
N TYR A 110 -0.80 -6.13 -3.86
CA TYR A 110 -2.10 -6.37 -4.48
C TYR A 110 -2.04 -7.40 -5.60
N HIS A 111 -3.16 -8.10 -5.78
CA HIS A 111 -3.34 -9.00 -6.91
C HIS A 111 -3.71 -8.19 -8.15
N ASN A 112 -2.89 -8.30 -9.21
CA ASN A 112 -2.96 -7.46 -10.41
C ASN A 112 -4.34 -7.48 -11.06
N ARG A 113 -4.97 -8.66 -11.17
CA ARG A 113 -6.30 -8.80 -11.78
C ARG A 113 -7.38 -8.13 -10.94
N THR A 114 -7.38 -8.38 -9.63
CA THR A 114 -8.42 -7.88 -8.72
C THR A 114 -8.33 -6.36 -8.59
N GLN A 115 -7.10 -5.83 -8.51
CA GLN A 115 -6.85 -4.40 -8.50
C GLN A 115 -7.29 -3.73 -9.81
N ALA A 116 -7.01 -4.33 -10.97
CA ALA A 116 -7.45 -3.79 -12.26
C ALA A 116 -8.97 -3.73 -12.38
N THR A 117 -9.69 -4.78 -11.95
CA THR A 117 -11.16 -4.78 -11.93
C THR A 117 -11.71 -3.71 -10.99
N TYR A 118 -11.14 -3.56 -9.80
CA TYR A 118 -11.52 -2.52 -8.85
C TYR A 118 -11.33 -1.11 -9.42
N SER A 119 -10.17 -0.83 -10.02
CA SER A 119 -9.86 0.49 -10.61
C SER A 119 -10.82 0.83 -11.75
N LYS A 120 -11.15 -0.14 -12.63
CA LYS A 120 -12.16 0.05 -13.68
C LYS A 120 -13.54 0.36 -13.10
N GLY A 121 -14.00 -0.44 -12.14
CA GLY A 121 -15.30 -0.23 -11.50
C GLY A 121 -15.41 1.12 -10.78
N LYS A 122 -14.31 1.64 -10.21
CA LYS A 122 -14.25 2.99 -9.63
C LYS A 122 -14.33 4.08 -10.70
N ALA A 123 -13.59 3.95 -11.81
CA ALA A 123 -13.62 4.89 -12.92
C ALA A 123 -15.03 4.98 -13.56
N ASP A 124 -15.68 3.83 -13.78
CA ASP A 124 -17.03 3.78 -14.35
C ASP A 124 -18.07 4.48 -13.44
N LYS A 125 -17.97 4.26 -12.13
CA LYS A 125 -18.83 4.93 -11.14
C LYS A 125 -18.61 6.45 -11.13
N ALA A 126 -17.36 6.90 -11.17
CA ALA A 126 -17.03 8.32 -11.22
C ALA A 126 -17.54 8.98 -12.50
N SER A 127 -17.39 8.31 -13.65
CA SER A 127 -17.89 8.79 -14.95
C SER A 127 -19.42 8.93 -14.98
N LYS A 128 -20.13 7.92 -14.46
CA LYS A 128 -21.61 7.97 -14.36
C LYS A 128 -22.08 9.10 -13.43
N ALA A 129 -21.42 9.29 -12.30
CA ALA A 129 -21.75 10.38 -11.38
C ALA A 129 -21.53 11.76 -12.02
N ALA A 130 -20.44 11.93 -12.77
CA ALA A 130 -20.14 13.18 -13.47
C ALA A 130 -21.10 13.46 -14.64
N SER A 131 -21.65 12.42 -15.27
CA SER A 131 -22.61 12.54 -16.39
C SER A 131 -24.06 12.82 -15.93
N GLN A 132 -24.31 12.76 -14.62
CA GLN A 132 -25.62 13.02 -13.99
C GLN A 132 -25.68 14.39 -13.28
N MET A 133 -24.59 15.16 -13.34
CA MET A 133 -24.53 16.58 -12.93
C MET A 133 -24.67 17.47 -14.16
#